data_AF-A0A7Y9Z7M9-F1
#
_entry.id   AF-A0A7Y9Z7M9-F1
#
_cell.length_a   1.000
_cell.length_b   1.000
_cell.length_c   1.000
_cell.angle_alpha   90.00
_cell.angle_beta   90.00
_cell.angle_gamma   90.00
#
_symmetry.space_group_name_H-M   'P 1'
#
loop_
_entity.id
_entity.type
_entity.pdbx_description
1 polymer ?
#
loop_
_entity_poly.entity_id
_entity_poly.type
_entity_poly.pdbx_seq_one_letter_code
_entity_poly.pdbx_strand_id
1 'polypeptide(L)'
;MGILGTIGSSLAEGFWMFYDTLWALVLGFALSGAIQAFVSKREMQRVLGDHRPKTIVRSSFFGMVSSSCSYAASALAKSLFVRGADFTSSMVFMFASTNLVIELGAVLWLLIGWQFAVAEFIGGSIMIALLAFILPRVIDVAEIDAARERLRARKTGRDGHEGHADAEEDAHTSTPWRQRIRSRAGWSDASGYTISDVTMLRKELVIGFVVAGFASVAVPTSVWRALFLTGHGIWSALENVIVGPVLAFISFVCSVGNVPLAAALWKGGISFGGVIAFVFADLLALPLVLIYRKFYGTRLAIRLSLVFWATMSLAGLITEGIFTLLGQIPGTLVGDIATVHFGLNYTTILDTLAVAIFGLLYYMYKNAAKFGGGGGYAKDVVCGMQVRTSDAPAHTIYQDQDYYFCSDNCHDKFVADPAKYTTGQPALDVTDASPENVTDDDAAATVTDPVCGMSIDPRTAAGHATHMGVDYSFCSEGCRTAFVANPALYLTSTDAE
;
A
#
# COMPACT_ATOMS: atom_id res chain seq x y z
N MET A 1 -38.58 11.45 9.88
CA MET A 1 -37.36 12.18 10.30
C MET A 1 -37.17 13.34 9.33
N GLY A 2 -36.91 14.55 9.83
CA GLY A 2 -36.61 15.69 8.94
C GLY A 2 -35.27 15.50 8.21
N ILE A 3 -35.05 16.25 7.13
CA ILE A 3 -33.82 16.19 6.31
C ILE A 3 -32.55 16.34 7.17
N LEU A 4 -32.57 17.25 8.15
CA LEU A 4 -31.46 17.42 9.12
C LEU A 4 -31.23 16.18 9.99
N GLY A 5 -32.31 15.48 10.37
CA GLY A 5 -32.23 14.23 11.13
C GLY A 5 -31.53 13.15 10.32
N THR A 6 -31.92 12.98 9.05
CA THR A 6 -31.30 12.01 8.14
C THR A 6 -29.81 12.30 7.94
N ILE A 7 -29.42 13.55 7.68
CA ILE A 7 -28.01 13.94 7.53
C ILE A 7 -27.22 13.61 8.80
N GLY A 8 -27.75 13.99 9.98
CA GLY A 8 -27.09 13.73 11.26
C GLY A 8 -26.90 12.23 11.52
N SER A 9 -27.94 11.42 11.29
CA SER A 9 -27.86 9.96 11.44
C SER A 9 -26.91 9.32 10.43
N SER A 10 -26.88 9.79 9.17
CA SER A 10 -25.97 9.27 8.14
C SER A 10 -24.51 9.54 8.47
N LEU A 11 -24.19 10.75 8.95
CA LEU A 11 -22.83 11.09 9.37
C LEU A 11 -22.42 10.33 10.63
N ALA A 12 -23.34 10.15 11.58
CA ALA A 12 -23.11 9.33 12.76
C ALA A 12 -22.83 7.86 12.39
N GLU A 13 -23.62 7.30 11.47
CA GLU A 13 -23.42 5.93 10.97
C GLU A 13 -22.05 5.77 10.30
N GLY A 14 -21.67 6.70 9.43
CA GLY A 14 -20.34 6.70 8.81
C GLY A 14 -19.20 6.79 9.83
N PHE A 15 -19.39 7.56 10.91
CA PHE A 15 -18.43 7.60 12.02
C PHE A 15 -18.36 6.28 12.79
N TRP A 16 -19.49 5.62 13.04
CA TRP A 16 -19.52 4.31 13.70
C TRP A 16 -18.82 3.23 12.88
N MET A 17 -19.04 3.22 11.56
CA MET A 17 -18.31 2.33 10.66
C MET A 17 -16.79 2.59 10.69
N PHE A 18 -16.40 3.87 10.77
CA PHE A 18 -14.99 4.23 10.94
C PHE A 18 -14.43 3.77 12.28
N TYR A 19 -15.16 3.97 13.37
CA TYR A 19 -14.79 3.51 14.71
C TYR A 19 -14.56 1.99 14.72
N ASP A 20 -15.54 1.22 14.24
CA ASP A 20 -15.46 -0.25 14.25
C ASP A 20 -14.28 -0.82 13.43
N THR A 21 -13.75 -0.05 12.49
CA THR A 21 -12.66 -0.46 11.59
C THR A 21 -11.34 0.27 11.84
N LEU A 22 -11.28 1.17 12.81
CA LEU A 22 -10.13 2.04 13.06
C LEU A 22 -8.88 1.23 13.41
N TRP A 23 -8.98 0.29 14.35
CA TRP A 23 -7.85 -0.55 14.73
C TRP A 23 -7.27 -1.34 13.53
N ALA A 24 -8.13 -1.91 12.68
CA ALA A 24 -7.71 -2.69 11.52
C ALA A 24 -7.05 -1.82 10.44
N LEU A 25 -7.55 -0.59 10.23
CA LEU A 25 -6.91 0.41 9.36
C LEU A 25 -5.50 0.72 9.84
N VAL A 26 -5.35 1.07 11.12
CA VAL A 26 -4.05 1.44 11.70
C VAL A 26 -3.07 0.27 11.60
N LEU A 27 -3.47 -0.94 12.00
CA LEU A 27 -2.61 -2.11 11.94
C LEU A 27 -2.17 -2.43 10.51
N GLY A 28 -3.09 -2.39 9.55
CA GLY A 28 -2.76 -2.69 8.16
C GLY A 28 -1.83 -1.63 7.53
N PHE A 29 -2.00 -0.33 7.84
CA PHE A 29 -1.06 0.70 7.40
C PHE A 29 0.30 0.62 8.12
N ALA A 30 0.30 0.27 9.41
CA ALA A 30 1.53 0.01 10.16
C ALA A 30 2.30 -1.17 9.57
N LEU A 31 1.60 -2.26 9.23
CA LEU A 31 2.19 -3.43 8.59
C LEU A 31 2.71 -3.10 7.19
N SER A 32 2.02 -2.25 6.43
CA SER A 32 2.49 -1.78 5.12
C SER A 32 3.82 -1.04 5.24
N GLY A 33 3.92 -0.11 6.19
CA GLY A 33 5.18 0.59 6.47
C GLY A 33 6.28 -0.34 6.98
N ALA A 34 5.95 -1.31 7.83
CA ALA A 34 6.89 -2.31 8.33
C ALA A 34 7.44 -3.21 7.20
N ILE A 35 6.60 -3.69 6.29
CA ILE A 35 7.04 -4.48 5.14
C ILE A 35 7.96 -3.65 4.25
N GLN A 36 7.61 -2.38 4.02
CA GLN A 36 8.43 -1.47 3.23
C GLN A 36 9.78 -1.16 3.92
N ALA A 37 9.84 -1.00 5.23
CA ALA A 37 11.11 -0.70 5.91
C ALA A 37 12.00 -1.93 6.13
N PHE A 38 11.39 -3.08 6.49
CA PHE A 38 12.12 -4.22 7.00
C PHE A 38 12.39 -5.30 5.96
N VAL A 39 11.57 -5.43 4.92
CA VAL A 39 11.69 -6.52 3.94
C VAL A 39 12.40 -6.04 2.67
N SER A 40 13.49 -6.72 2.32
CA SER A 40 14.22 -6.44 1.08
C SER A 40 13.49 -6.99 -0.16
N LYS A 41 13.81 -6.45 -1.33
CA LYS A 41 13.29 -6.92 -2.63
C LYS A 41 13.67 -8.38 -2.89
N ARG A 42 14.91 -8.77 -2.56
CA ARG A 42 15.40 -10.15 -2.67
C ARG A 42 14.61 -11.13 -1.77
N GLU A 43 14.35 -10.76 -0.52
CA GLU A 43 13.55 -11.58 0.40
C GLU A 43 12.10 -11.71 -0.09
N MET A 44 11.52 -10.61 -0.56
CA MET A 44 10.17 -10.60 -1.11
C MET A 44 10.06 -11.49 -2.35
N GLN A 45 10.97 -11.35 -3.32
CA GLN A 45 11.05 -12.18 -4.52
C GLN A 45 11.26 -13.66 -4.19
N ARG A 46 12.05 -13.97 -3.16
CA ARG A 46 12.28 -15.35 -2.73
C ARG A 46 11.02 -16.02 -2.17
N VAL A 47 10.15 -15.28 -1.49
CA VAL A 47 8.97 -15.84 -0.82
C VAL A 47 7.70 -15.75 -1.68
N LEU A 48 7.52 -14.63 -2.39
CA LEU A 48 6.30 -14.28 -3.14
C LEU A 48 6.58 -13.88 -4.60
N GLY A 49 7.76 -14.18 -5.16
CA GLY A 49 8.16 -13.75 -6.51
C GLY A 49 7.63 -14.60 -7.67
N ASP A 50 6.80 -15.61 -7.40
CA ASP A 50 6.09 -16.38 -8.43
C ASP A 50 4.62 -16.58 -8.02
N HIS A 51 3.81 -17.16 -8.92
CA HIS A 51 2.41 -17.54 -8.66
C HIS A 51 2.21 -19.06 -8.72
N ARG A 52 3.22 -19.84 -8.33
CA ARG A 52 3.10 -21.31 -8.24
C ARG A 52 2.17 -21.68 -7.07
N PRO A 53 1.51 -22.86 -7.08
CA PRO A 53 0.56 -23.24 -6.04
C PRO A 53 1.09 -23.08 -4.59
N LYS A 54 2.36 -23.41 -4.35
CA LYS A 54 3.01 -23.25 -3.04
C LYS A 54 3.07 -21.78 -2.59
N THR A 55 3.30 -20.86 -3.52
CA THR A 55 3.40 -19.43 -3.25
C THR A 55 2.02 -18.82 -3.07
N ILE A 56 1.02 -19.26 -3.83
CA ILE A 56 -0.39 -18.92 -3.63
C ILE A 56 -0.83 -19.30 -2.22
N VAL A 57 -0.58 -20.54 -1.78
CA VAL A 57 -0.92 -20.99 -0.41
C VAL A 57 -0.24 -20.13 0.67
N ARG A 58 1.04 -19.81 0.50
CA ARG A 58 1.77 -18.91 1.42
C ARG A 58 1.17 -17.52 1.44
N SER A 59 0.88 -16.97 0.27
CA SER A 59 0.26 -15.65 0.10
C SER A 59 -1.09 -15.60 0.80
N SER A 60 -1.93 -16.62 0.60
CA SER A 60 -3.21 -16.74 1.27
C SER A 60 -3.07 -16.83 2.79
N PHE A 61 -2.12 -17.62 3.28
CA PHE A 61 -1.87 -17.75 4.71
C PHE A 61 -1.42 -16.42 5.33
N PHE A 62 -0.45 -15.73 4.72
CA PHE A 62 -0.02 -14.42 5.21
C PHE A 62 -1.13 -13.38 5.13
N GLY A 63 -1.94 -13.40 4.06
CA GLY A 63 -3.11 -12.53 3.92
C GLY A 63 -4.10 -12.76 5.05
N MET A 64 -4.55 -14.01 5.24
CA MET A 64 -5.47 -14.42 6.32
C MET A 64 -4.98 -13.97 7.70
N VAL A 65 -3.70 -14.20 8.02
CA VAL A 65 -3.10 -13.80 9.31
C VAL A 65 -3.01 -12.28 9.46
N SER A 66 -2.87 -11.54 8.36
CA SER A 66 -2.76 -10.08 8.36
C SER A 66 -4.06 -9.37 8.77
N SER A 67 -5.23 -10.04 8.71
CA SER A 67 -6.56 -9.52 9.11
C SER A 67 -6.72 -8.02 8.84
N SER A 68 -6.68 -7.61 7.57
CA SER A 68 -6.62 -6.20 7.20
C SER A 68 -7.89 -5.79 6.48
N CYS A 69 -8.41 -4.60 6.82
CA CYS A 69 -9.53 -4.03 6.06
C CYS A 69 -9.16 -3.87 4.57
N SER A 70 -10.16 -3.79 3.69
CA SER A 70 -9.99 -3.77 2.24
C SER A 70 -9.07 -2.63 1.75
N TYR A 71 -9.10 -1.46 2.40
CA TYR A 71 -8.19 -0.35 2.12
C TYR A 71 -6.73 -0.67 2.48
N ALA A 72 -6.49 -1.18 3.69
CA ALA A 72 -5.14 -1.50 4.13
C ALA A 72 -4.57 -2.72 3.40
N ALA A 73 -5.40 -3.72 3.09
CA ALA A 73 -5.05 -4.85 2.24
C ALA A 73 -4.61 -4.40 0.84
N SER A 74 -5.30 -3.41 0.25
CA SER A 74 -4.89 -2.85 -1.06
C SER A 74 -3.54 -2.12 -1.01
N ALA A 75 -3.26 -1.40 0.08
CA ALA A 75 -1.98 -0.71 0.30
C ALA A 75 -0.84 -1.73 0.52
N LEU A 76 -1.09 -2.77 1.31
CA LEU A 76 -0.16 -3.89 1.53
C LEU A 76 0.14 -4.62 0.22
N ALA A 77 -0.89 -4.96 -0.57
CA ALA A 77 -0.72 -5.65 -1.85
C ALA A 77 0.10 -4.84 -2.85
N LYS A 78 -0.15 -3.52 -2.94
CA LYS A 78 0.69 -2.60 -3.71
C LYS A 78 2.14 -2.64 -3.21
N SER A 79 2.35 -2.59 -1.90
CA SER A 79 3.70 -2.60 -1.31
C SER A 79 4.46 -3.89 -1.58
N LEU A 80 3.80 -5.05 -1.48
CA LEU A 80 4.36 -6.35 -1.87
C LEU A 80 4.76 -6.35 -3.34
N PHE A 81 3.88 -5.87 -4.22
CA PHE A 81 4.11 -5.82 -5.67
C PHE A 81 5.30 -4.91 -6.05
N VAL A 82 5.40 -3.72 -5.44
CA VAL A 82 6.52 -2.79 -5.66
C VAL A 82 7.83 -3.39 -5.18
N ARG A 83 7.80 -4.12 -4.05
CA ARG A 83 8.94 -4.85 -3.48
C ARG A 83 9.31 -6.12 -4.26
N GLY A 84 8.69 -6.36 -5.42
CA GLY A 84 9.08 -7.44 -6.32
C GLY A 84 8.34 -8.75 -6.14
N ALA A 85 7.26 -8.78 -5.33
CA ALA A 85 6.34 -9.91 -5.37
C ALA A 85 5.67 -10.00 -6.76
N ASP A 86 5.28 -11.22 -7.13
CA ASP A 86 4.43 -11.47 -8.29
C ASP A 86 3.07 -10.76 -8.11
N PHE A 87 2.54 -10.23 -9.21
CA PHE A 87 1.29 -9.46 -9.17
C PHE A 87 0.11 -10.32 -8.71
N THR A 88 0.01 -11.55 -9.20
CA THR A 88 -1.06 -12.49 -8.83
C THR A 88 -0.94 -12.89 -7.38
N SER A 89 0.28 -13.21 -6.92
CA SER A 89 0.51 -13.49 -5.51
C SER A 89 0.15 -12.30 -4.61
N SER A 90 0.41 -11.06 -5.05
CA SER A 90 0.02 -9.85 -4.33
C SER A 90 -1.50 -9.65 -4.27
N MET A 91 -2.23 -9.95 -5.36
CA MET A 91 -3.69 -9.89 -5.37
C MET A 91 -4.32 -11.02 -4.53
N VAL A 92 -3.72 -12.21 -4.54
CA VAL A 92 -4.14 -13.31 -3.66
C VAL A 92 -3.97 -12.95 -2.19
N PHE A 93 -2.85 -12.30 -1.83
CA PHE A 93 -2.65 -11.78 -0.47
C PHE A 93 -3.79 -10.83 -0.10
N MET A 94 -4.13 -9.90 -0.99
CA MET A 94 -5.21 -8.92 -0.79
C MET A 94 -6.57 -9.60 -0.55
N PHE A 95 -6.91 -10.60 -1.37
CA PHE A 95 -8.15 -11.36 -1.26
C PHE A 95 -8.20 -12.16 0.05
N ALA A 96 -7.14 -12.87 0.38
CA ALA A 96 -7.10 -13.64 1.62
C ALA A 96 -7.14 -12.76 2.87
N SER A 97 -6.57 -11.56 2.80
CA SER A 97 -6.55 -10.61 3.91
C SER A 97 -7.90 -9.98 4.24
N THR A 98 -8.88 -10.12 3.34
CA THR A 98 -10.24 -9.57 3.49
C THR A 98 -11.30 -10.67 3.60
N ASN A 99 -11.18 -11.74 2.81
CA ASN A 99 -12.23 -12.74 2.60
C ASN A 99 -11.90 -14.13 3.19
N LEU A 100 -10.76 -14.29 3.85
CA LEU A 100 -10.44 -15.51 4.63
C LEU A 100 -10.22 -15.20 6.11
N VAL A 101 -10.60 -14.01 6.55
CA VAL A 101 -10.39 -13.54 7.91
C VAL A 101 -11.34 -14.25 8.87
N ILE A 102 -10.80 -14.72 10.00
CA ILE A 102 -11.56 -15.43 11.03
C ILE A 102 -12.65 -14.54 11.64
N GLU A 103 -12.38 -13.24 11.77
CA GLU A 103 -13.33 -12.24 12.28
C GLU A 103 -14.60 -12.17 11.44
N LEU A 104 -14.48 -12.10 10.12
CA LEU A 104 -15.63 -12.09 9.21
C LEU A 104 -16.43 -13.40 9.34
N GLY A 105 -15.75 -14.54 9.39
CA GLY A 105 -16.38 -15.84 9.61
C GLY A 105 -17.16 -15.90 10.93
N ALA A 106 -16.62 -15.34 12.01
CA ALA A 106 -17.29 -15.26 13.30
C ALA A 106 -18.54 -14.36 13.26
N VAL A 107 -18.46 -13.21 12.60
CA VAL A 107 -19.60 -12.29 12.42
C VAL A 107 -20.71 -12.94 11.60
N LEU A 108 -20.37 -13.61 10.49
CA LEU A 108 -21.31 -14.36 9.67
C LEU A 108 -21.99 -15.49 10.47
N TRP A 109 -21.20 -16.23 11.27
CA TRP A 109 -21.71 -17.29 12.14
C TRP A 109 -22.79 -16.74 13.09
N LEU A 110 -22.51 -15.61 13.74
CA LEU A 110 -23.39 -15.02 14.73
C LEU A 110 -24.65 -14.39 14.13
N LEU A 111 -24.55 -13.74 12.96
CA LEU A 111 -25.65 -12.95 12.39
C LEU A 111 -26.56 -13.71 11.43
N ILE A 112 -25.99 -14.61 10.62
CA ILE A 112 -26.74 -15.31 9.56
C ILE A 112 -26.56 -16.83 9.59
N GLY A 113 -25.74 -17.34 10.51
CA GLY A 113 -25.59 -18.75 10.82
C GLY A 113 -24.26 -19.33 10.37
N TRP A 114 -23.92 -20.47 10.96
CA TRP A 114 -22.65 -21.16 10.70
C TRP A 114 -22.49 -21.60 9.23
N GLN A 115 -23.59 -21.83 8.51
CA GLN A 115 -23.55 -22.21 7.09
C GLN A 115 -22.89 -21.12 6.24
N PHE A 116 -23.22 -19.86 6.49
CA PHE A 116 -22.59 -18.73 5.80
C PHE A 116 -21.12 -18.56 6.20
N ALA A 117 -20.79 -18.79 7.47
CA ALA A 117 -19.39 -18.77 7.92
C ALA A 117 -18.55 -19.85 7.22
N VAL A 118 -19.06 -21.08 7.09
CA VAL A 118 -18.36 -22.15 6.38
C VAL A 118 -18.33 -21.87 4.87
N ALA A 119 -19.41 -21.35 4.30
CA ALA A 119 -19.46 -20.95 2.90
C ALA A 119 -18.48 -19.82 2.57
N GLU A 120 -18.23 -18.90 3.50
CA GLU A 120 -17.19 -17.87 3.37
C GLU A 120 -15.81 -18.50 3.19
N PHE A 121 -15.40 -19.43 4.07
CA PHE A 121 -14.09 -20.07 3.94
C PHE A 121 -13.95 -20.95 2.70
N ILE A 122 -15.00 -21.70 2.36
CA ILE A 122 -15.02 -22.55 1.16
C ILE A 122 -15.00 -21.68 -0.09
N GLY A 123 -15.91 -20.73 -0.18
CA GLY A 123 -16.05 -19.82 -1.31
C GLY A 123 -14.84 -18.90 -1.46
N GLY A 124 -14.27 -18.40 -0.37
CA GLY A 124 -13.03 -17.61 -0.38
C GLY A 124 -11.83 -18.42 -0.88
N SER A 125 -11.75 -19.70 -0.51
CA SER A 125 -10.72 -20.61 -1.04
C SER A 125 -10.90 -20.89 -2.54
N ILE A 126 -12.14 -21.10 -2.98
CA ILE A 126 -12.49 -21.25 -4.40
C ILE A 126 -12.15 -19.96 -5.16
N MET A 127 -12.51 -18.81 -4.60
CA MET A 127 -12.26 -17.48 -5.16
C MET A 127 -10.76 -17.25 -5.37
N ILE A 128 -9.92 -17.61 -4.40
CA ILE A 128 -8.46 -17.54 -4.55
C ILE A 128 -7.95 -18.46 -5.65
N ALA A 129 -8.45 -19.70 -5.73
CA ALA A 129 -8.05 -20.64 -6.77
C ALA A 129 -8.45 -20.13 -8.17
N LEU A 130 -9.66 -19.59 -8.31
CA LEU A 130 -10.15 -18.96 -9.53
C LEU A 130 -9.31 -17.74 -9.89
N LEU A 131 -9.01 -16.86 -8.93
CA LEU A 131 -8.20 -15.66 -9.16
C LEU A 131 -6.80 -16.04 -9.64
N ALA A 132 -6.15 -17.00 -8.96
CA ALA A 132 -4.82 -17.49 -9.34
C ALA A 132 -4.80 -18.13 -10.74
N PHE A 133 -5.94 -18.67 -11.19
CA PHE A 133 -6.08 -19.24 -12.53
C PHE A 133 -6.40 -18.18 -13.61
N ILE A 134 -7.33 -17.28 -13.35
CA ILE A 134 -7.88 -16.32 -14.33
C ILE A 134 -6.92 -15.14 -14.51
N LEU A 135 -6.38 -14.59 -13.42
CA LEU A 135 -5.64 -13.32 -13.46
C LEU A 135 -4.41 -13.36 -14.40
N PRO A 136 -3.53 -14.39 -14.36
CA PRO A 136 -2.38 -14.45 -15.26
C PRO A 136 -2.75 -14.66 -16.74
N ARG A 137 -4.00 -15.03 -17.04
CA ARG A 137 -4.50 -15.27 -18.41
C ARG A 137 -5.20 -14.05 -19.00
N VAL A 138 -5.79 -13.21 -18.15
CA VAL A 138 -6.55 -12.03 -18.59
C VAL A 138 -5.69 -10.77 -18.57
N ILE A 139 -4.73 -10.70 -17.64
CA ILE A 139 -3.87 -9.52 -17.50
C ILE A 139 -2.52 -9.82 -18.16
N ASP A 140 -2.21 -9.03 -19.17
CA ASP A 140 -0.97 -9.16 -19.95
C ASP A 140 0.24 -8.76 -19.10
N VAL A 141 1.35 -9.47 -19.28
CA VAL A 141 2.63 -9.18 -18.59
C VAL A 141 3.08 -7.74 -18.86
N ALA A 142 2.88 -7.23 -20.08
CA ALA A 142 3.18 -5.85 -20.43
C ALA A 142 2.38 -4.81 -19.63
N GLU A 143 1.12 -5.10 -19.26
CA GLU A 143 0.34 -4.21 -18.40
C GLU A 143 0.82 -4.23 -16.96
N ILE A 144 1.22 -5.40 -16.46
CA ILE A 144 1.79 -5.58 -15.12
C ILE A 144 3.13 -4.86 -15.03
N ASP A 145 4.00 -5.02 -16.02
CA ASP A 145 5.30 -4.37 -16.05
C ASP A 145 5.15 -2.86 -16.21
N ALA A 146 4.26 -2.38 -17.08
CA ALA A 146 3.96 -0.95 -17.17
C ALA A 146 3.39 -0.38 -15.85
N ALA A 147 2.61 -1.16 -15.09
CA ALA A 147 2.12 -0.73 -13.78
C ALA A 147 3.21 -0.75 -12.71
N ARG A 148 4.11 -1.74 -12.75
CA ARG A 148 5.28 -1.82 -11.87
C ARG A 148 6.23 -0.67 -12.16
N GLU A 149 6.52 -0.42 -13.44
CA GLU A 149 7.25 0.74 -13.92
C GLU A 149 6.54 2.01 -13.48
N ARG A 150 5.23 2.20 -13.66
CA ARG A 150 4.56 3.42 -13.13
C ARG A 150 4.72 3.59 -11.64
N LEU A 151 4.60 2.54 -10.84
CA LEU A 151 4.78 2.61 -9.38
C LEU A 151 6.26 2.83 -9.00
N ARG A 152 7.19 2.36 -9.84
CA ARG A 152 8.64 2.55 -9.72
C ARG A 152 9.17 3.78 -10.44
N ALA A 153 8.44 4.41 -11.34
CA ALA A 153 8.77 5.60 -12.11
C ALA A 153 8.12 6.82 -11.45
N ARG A 154 7.00 6.57 -10.77
CA ARG A 154 6.66 7.20 -9.47
C ARG A 154 7.73 6.92 -8.38
N LYS A 155 8.81 6.20 -8.70
CA LYS A 155 10.08 6.13 -7.95
C LYS A 155 11.32 6.58 -8.80
N THR A 156 11.22 6.77 -10.13
CA THR A 156 12.29 7.20 -11.06
C THR A 156 11.66 7.88 -12.29
N GLY A 157 11.66 9.20 -12.29
CA GLY A 157 11.23 10.05 -13.37
C GLY A 157 12.34 10.14 -14.40
N ARG A 158 11.88 10.39 -15.60
CA ARG A 158 12.53 10.22 -16.89
C ARG A 158 13.68 11.21 -17.10
N ASP A 159 14.92 10.72 -17.04
CA ASP A 159 16.01 11.01 -17.99
C ASP A 159 17.07 9.89 -17.91
N GLY A 160 17.64 9.56 -19.07
CA GLY A 160 18.29 8.27 -19.31
C GLY A 160 19.61 8.06 -18.58
N HIS A 161 19.66 7.05 -17.72
CA HIS A 161 20.86 6.22 -17.54
C HIS A 161 20.44 4.77 -17.29
N GLU A 162 20.61 3.96 -18.32
CA GLU A 162 20.57 2.50 -18.25
C GLU A 162 21.67 2.01 -17.29
N GLY A 163 21.35 1.09 -16.38
CA GLY A 163 22.32 0.07 -15.95
C GLY A 163 22.80 0.01 -14.50
N HIS A 164 22.40 0.90 -13.57
CA HIS A 164 22.99 0.88 -12.21
C HIS A 164 22.03 0.84 -11.00
N ALA A 165 20.72 1.03 -11.18
CA ALA A 165 19.77 1.08 -10.06
C ALA A 165 19.58 -0.25 -9.29
N ASP A 166 19.85 -1.40 -9.91
CA ASP A 166 19.75 -2.69 -9.22
C ASP A 166 20.99 -3.00 -8.36
N ALA A 167 22.12 -2.30 -8.54
CA ALA A 167 23.36 -2.56 -7.80
C ALA A 167 23.43 -1.79 -6.47
N GLU A 168 22.84 -0.59 -6.38
CA GLU A 168 22.88 0.25 -5.17
C GLU A 168 21.73 0.00 -4.19
N GLU A 169 20.60 -0.55 -4.65
CA GLU A 169 19.51 -1.02 -3.76
C GLU A 169 20.05 -2.08 -2.77
N ASP A 170 21.08 -2.84 -3.18
CA ASP A 170 21.77 -3.87 -2.40
C ASP A 170 22.92 -3.36 -1.50
N ALA A 171 23.52 -2.20 -1.80
CA ALA A 171 24.66 -1.68 -1.03
C ALA A 171 24.23 -1.14 0.35
N HIS A 172 23.06 -0.49 0.44
CA HIS A 172 22.48 -0.03 1.70
C HIS A 172 21.53 -1.06 2.37
N THR A 173 21.18 -2.16 1.69
CA THR A 173 20.37 -3.27 2.26
C THR A 173 21.19 -4.51 2.65
N SER A 174 22.50 -4.35 2.90
CA SER A 174 23.37 -5.42 3.41
C SER A 174 23.04 -5.89 4.83
N THR A 175 22.27 -5.11 5.61
CA THR A 175 21.84 -5.52 6.96
C THR A 175 20.64 -6.47 6.91
N PRO A 176 20.68 -7.64 7.59
CA PRO A 176 19.56 -8.58 7.67
C PRO A 176 18.29 -7.95 8.26
N TRP A 177 17.11 -8.38 7.80
CA TRP A 177 15.80 -7.88 8.28
C TRP A 177 15.67 -7.88 9.82
N ARG A 178 16.25 -8.88 10.49
CA ARG A 178 16.29 -9.02 11.96
C ARG A 178 16.98 -7.86 12.67
N GLN A 179 18.01 -7.29 12.04
CA GLN A 179 18.76 -6.16 12.61
C GLN A 179 18.01 -4.85 12.40
N ARG A 180 17.27 -4.71 11.28
CA ARG A 180 16.43 -3.54 11.01
C ARG A 180 15.22 -3.45 11.92
N ILE A 181 14.56 -4.58 12.21
CA ILE A 181 13.45 -4.62 13.19
C ILE A 181 13.93 -4.24 14.60
N ARG A 182 15.22 -4.43 14.92
CA ARG A 182 15.79 -4.04 16.22
C ARG A 182 16.31 -2.60 16.24
N SER A 183 16.43 -1.93 15.08
CA SER A 183 16.97 -0.57 15.01
C SER A 183 15.86 0.48 15.13
N ARG A 184 16.14 1.56 15.87
CA ARG A 184 15.22 2.70 15.98
C ARG A 184 15.04 3.43 14.64
N ALA A 185 16.11 3.47 13.83
CA ALA A 185 16.09 4.00 12.47
C ALA A 185 15.11 3.24 11.56
N GLY A 186 15.11 1.90 11.61
CA GLY A 186 14.19 1.09 10.80
C GLY A 186 12.72 1.32 11.15
N TRP A 187 12.39 1.45 12.44
CA TRP A 187 11.03 1.81 12.88
C TRP A 187 10.64 3.25 12.53
N SER A 188 11.60 4.17 12.50
CA SER A 188 11.38 5.53 12.01
C SER A 188 11.05 5.52 10.52
N ASP A 189 11.80 4.78 9.71
CA ASP A 189 11.52 4.64 8.28
C ASP A 189 10.17 3.95 8.03
N ALA A 190 9.85 2.91 8.81
CA ALA A 190 8.55 2.23 8.78
C ALA A 190 7.41 3.21 9.05
N SER A 191 7.56 4.06 10.08
CA SER A 191 6.56 5.06 10.42
C SER A 191 6.37 6.10 9.31
N GLY A 192 7.44 6.49 8.62
CA GLY A 192 7.38 7.36 7.45
C GLY A 192 6.55 6.79 6.31
N TYR A 193 6.76 5.51 5.98
CA TYR A 193 5.95 4.80 4.99
C TYR A 193 4.48 4.67 5.42
N THR A 194 4.22 4.34 6.68
CA THR A 194 2.86 4.26 7.23
C THR A 194 2.12 5.59 7.09
N ILE A 195 2.73 6.69 7.51
CA ILE A 195 2.12 8.03 7.39
C ILE A 195 1.93 8.42 5.92
N SER A 196 2.86 8.07 5.05
CA SER A 196 2.73 8.28 3.61
C SER A 196 1.52 7.53 3.02
N ASP A 197 1.30 6.27 3.38
CA ASP A 197 0.15 5.49 2.90
C ASP A 197 -1.19 6.06 3.42
N VAL A 198 -1.25 6.41 4.70
CA VAL A 198 -2.43 7.05 5.31
C VAL A 198 -2.73 8.39 4.63
N THR A 199 -1.73 9.23 4.46
CA THR A 199 -1.92 10.54 3.81
C THR A 199 -2.33 10.37 2.35
N MET A 200 -1.80 9.38 1.64
CA MET A 200 -2.17 9.10 0.26
C MET A 200 -3.65 8.70 0.12
N LEU A 201 -4.23 7.99 1.08
CA LEU A 201 -5.59 7.44 0.99
C LEU A 201 -6.66 8.20 1.80
N ARG A 202 -6.27 9.23 2.57
CA ARG A 202 -7.16 9.95 3.49
C ARG A 202 -8.44 10.49 2.84
N LYS A 203 -8.34 10.99 1.60
CA LYS A 203 -9.50 11.62 0.93
C LYS A 203 -10.51 10.55 0.52
N GLU A 204 -10.02 9.47 -0.05
CA GLU A 204 -10.81 8.33 -0.49
C GLU A 204 -11.48 7.62 0.70
N LEU A 205 -10.76 7.48 1.83
CA LEU A 205 -11.32 6.94 3.09
C LEU A 205 -12.47 7.80 3.61
N VAL A 206 -12.27 9.12 3.75
CA VAL A 206 -13.32 10.03 4.26
C VAL A 206 -14.55 10.02 3.35
N ILE A 207 -14.35 10.09 2.03
CA ILE A 207 -15.46 10.03 1.06
C ILE A 207 -16.18 8.68 1.18
N GLY A 208 -15.44 7.58 1.29
CA GLY A 208 -16.01 6.24 1.44
C GLY A 208 -16.92 6.11 2.66
N PHE A 209 -16.45 6.49 3.86
CA PHE A 209 -17.25 6.39 5.09
C PHE A 209 -18.47 7.32 5.08
N VAL A 210 -18.33 8.54 4.55
CA VAL A 210 -19.46 9.47 4.43
C VAL A 210 -20.53 8.88 3.51
N VAL A 211 -20.14 8.45 2.30
CA VAL A 211 -21.08 7.87 1.33
C VAL A 211 -21.73 6.61 1.87
N ALA A 212 -20.97 5.73 2.52
CA ALA A 212 -21.50 4.51 3.15
C ALA A 212 -22.54 4.81 4.24
N GLY A 213 -22.28 5.80 5.10
CA GLY A 213 -23.25 6.24 6.12
C GLY A 213 -24.54 6.82 5.52
N PHE A 214 -24.44 7.57 4.43
CA PHE A 214 -25.62 8.01 3.66
C PHE A 214 -26.34 6.84 3.00
N ALA A 215 -25.63 5.90 2.38
CA ALA A 215 -26.22 4.73 1.74
C ALA A 215 -26.96 3.85 2.77
N SER A 216 -26.39 3.64 3.95
CA SER A 216 -26.97 2.83 5.03
C SER A 216 -28.28 3.41 5.58
N VAL A 217 -28.33 4.72 5.80
CA VAL A 217 -29.47 5.38 6.45
C VAL A 217 -30.51 5.91 5.47
N ALA A 218 -30.07 6.48 4.35
CA ALA A 218 -30.96 7.16 3.40
C ALA A 218 -31.59 6.22 2.37
N VAL A 219 -31.02 5.03 2.13
CA VAL A 219 -31.53 4.08 1.14
C VAL A 219 -32.22 2.90 1.85
N PRO A 220 -33.56 2.80 1.79
CA PRO A 220 -34.29 1.70 2.40
C PRO A 220 -33.90 0.35 1.80
N THR A 221 -33.91 -0.70 2.62
CA THR A 221 -33.62 -2.07 2.19
C THR A 221 -34.56 -2.59 1.09
N SER A 222 -35.77 -2.04 0.97
CA SER A 222 -36.70 -2.34 -0.13
C SER A 222 -36.16 -1.91 -1.50
N VAL A 223 -35.41 -0.81 -1.57
CA VAL A 223 -34.79 -0.33 -2.81
C VAL A 223 -33.71 -1.31 -3.26
N TRP A 224 -32.86 -1.76 -2.32
CA TRP A 224 -31.83 -2.75 -2.61
C TRP A 224 -32.43 -4.09 -3.05
N ARG A 225 -33.51 -4.53 -2.41
CA ARG A 225 -34.21 -5.78 -2.77
C ARG A 225 -34.85 -5.73 -4.15
N ALA A 226 -35.34 -4.57 -4.60
CA ALA A 226 -35.98 -4.43 -5.90
C ALA A 226 -35.05 -4.71 -7.08
N LEU A 227 -33.73 -4.72 -6.85
CA LEU A 227 -32.73 -5.03 -7.87
C LEU A 227 -32.62 -6.52 -8.18
N PHE A 228 -33.19 -7.41 -7.35
CA PHE A 228 -32.98 -8.85 -7.44
C PHE A 228 -34.24 -9.61 -7.87
N LEU A 229 -34.06 -10.64 -8.69
CA LEU A 229 -35.11 -11.55 -9.09
C LEU A 229 -35.26 -12.67 -8.06
N THR A 230 -36.43 -12.79 -7.45
CA THR A 230 -36.73 -13.85 -6.48
C THR A 230 -37.65 -14.92 -7.09
N GLY A 231 -37.54 -16.17 -6.62
CA GLY A 231 -38.51 -17.24 -6.92
C GLY A 231 -38.36 -18.00 -8.24
N HIS A 232 -37.33 -17.74 -9.05
CA HIS A 232 -37.16 -18.37 -10.38
C HIS A 232 -36.07 -19.47 -10.41
N GLY A 233 -35.78 -20.10 -9.27
CA GLY A 233 -34.79 -21.17 -9.16
C GLY A 233 -33.39 -20.74 -9.62
N ILE A 234 -32.82 -21.46 -10.59
CA ILE A 234 -31.45 -21.22 -11.08
C ILE A 234 -31.26 -19.86 -11.76
N TRP A 235 -32.32 -19.31 -12.36
CA TRP A 235 -32.26 -17.99 -13.02
C TRP A 235 -32.13 -16.86 -12.01
N SER A 236 -32.85 -16.96 -10.89
CA SER A 236 -32.65 -16.09 -9.74
C SER A 236 -31.23 -16.22 -9.19
N ALA A 237 -30.70 -17.44 -9.06
CA ALA A 237 -29.34 -17.63 -8.56
C ALA A 237 -28.28 -16.98 -9.47
N LEU A 238 -28.38 -17.15 -10.79
CA LEU A 238 -27.45 -16.57 -11.75
C LEU A 238 -27.49 -15.03 -11.73
N GLU A 239 -28.68 -14.44 -11.74
CA GLU A 239 -28.84 -12.99 -11.69
C GLU A 239 -28.33 -12.43 -10.35
N ASN A 240 -28.74 -13.03 -9.22
CA ASN A 240 -28.33 -12.59 -7.89
C ASN A 240 -26.81 -12.60 -7.70
N VAL A 241 -26.13 -13.61 -8.22
CA VAL A 241 -24.66 -13.75 -8.13
C VAL A 241 -23.91 -12.71 -8.98
N ILE A 242 -24.53 -12.23 -10.07
CA ILE A 242 -24.01 -11.18 -10.94
C ILE A 242 -24.28 -9.79 -10.32
N VAL A 243 -25.49 -9.58 -9.82
CA VAL A 243 -25.96 -8.31 -9.27
C VAL A 243 -25.43 -8.05 -7.87
N GLY A 244 -25.19 -9.08 -7.06
CA GLY A 244 -24.62 -8.96 -5.71
C GLY A 244 -23.33 -8.13 -5.70
N PRO A 245 -22.28 -8.51 -6.44
CA PRO A 245 -21.07 -7.71 -6.52
C PRO A 245 -21.24 -6.29 -7.06
N VAL A 246 -22.19 -6.07 -7.98
CA VAL A 246 -22.53 -4.72 -8.49
C VAL A 246 -23.19 -3.88 -7.39
N LEU A 247 -24.04 -4.50 -6.58
CA LEU A 247 -24.63 -3.85 -5.42
C LEU A 247 -23.54 -3.43 -4.42
N ALA A 248 -22.56 -4.30 -4.12
CA ALA A 248 -21.45 -3.97 -3.23
C ALA A 248 -20.60 -2.79 -3.77
N PHE A 249 -20.40 -2.74 -5.09
CA PHE A 249 -19.75 -1.61 -5.76
C PHE A 249 -20.47 -0.28 -5.50
N ILE A 250 -21.82 -0.29 -5.50
CA ILE A 250 -22.69 0.89 -5.35
C ILE A 250 -23.00 1.19 -3.87
N SER A 251 -22.96 0.22 -2.97
CA SER A 251 -23.30 0.42 -1.56
C SER A 251 -22.14 1.01 -0.76
N PHE A 252 -20.90 0.93 -1.27
CA PHE A 252 -19.68 1.46 -0.62
C PHE A 252 -19.39 0.84 0.75
N VAL A 253 -19.95 -0.33 1.01
CA VAL A 253 -19.86 -0.96 2.32
C VAL A 253 -18.66 -1.91 2.37
N CYS A 254 -17.93 -1.90 3.48
CA CYS A 254 -16.79 -2.79 3.72
C CYS A 254 -17.24 -4.24 4.01
N SER A 255 -16.33 -5.21 3.96
CA SER A 255 -16.65 -6.63 4.19
C SER A 255 -17.47 -6.89 5.47
N VAL A 256 -17.11 -6.28 6.61
CA VAL A 256 -17.88 -6.41 7.87
C VAL A 256 -19.22 -5.69 7.80
N GLY A 257 -19.25 -4.48 7.24
CA GLY A 257 -20.49 -3.72 7.04
C GLY A 257 -21.45 -4.40 6.04
N ASN A 258 -20.93 -5.22 5.13
CA ASN A 258 -21.73 -5.96 4.17
C ASN A 258 -22.55 -7.03 4.89
N VAL A 259 -22.14 -7.53 6.07
CA VAL A 259 -22.84 -8.63 6.73
C VAL A 259 -24.27 -8.26 7.16
N PRO A 260 -24.54 -7.14 7.85
CA PRO A 260 -25.91 -6.73 8.16
C PRO A 260 -26.78 -6.53 6.91
N LEU A 261 -26.23 -5.94 5.85
CA LEU A 261 -26.96 -5.76 4.58
C LEU A 261 -27.21 -7.12 3.91
N ALA A 262 -26.20 -8.00 3.86
CA ALA A 262 -26.29 -9.37 3.39
C ALA A 262 -27.38 -10.16 4.12
N ALA A 263 -27.47 -9.99 5.45
CA ALA A 263 -28.54 -10.57 6.26
C ALA A 263 -29.93 -10.02 5.87
N ALA A 264 -30.05 -8.70 5.66
CA ALA A 264 -31.29 -8.06 5.25
C ALA A 264 -31.73 -8.46 3.82
N LEU A 265 -30.75 -8.69 2.94
CA LEU A 265 -30.91 -9.18 1.58
C LEU A 265 -31.32 -10.65 1.55
N TRP A 266 -30.69 -11.50 2.38
CA TRP A 266 -31.08 -12.89 2.58
C TRP A 266 -32.53 -13.01 3.08
N LYS A 267 -32.91 -12.20 4.08
CA LYS A 267 -34.33 -12.05 4.52
C LYS A 267 -35.26 -11.63 3.38
N GLY A 268 -34.73 -10.94 2.37
CA GLY A 268 -35.46 -10.50 1.17
C GLY A 268 -35.66 -11.58 0.11
N GLY A 269 -35.11 -12.79 0.30
CA GLY A 269 -35.28 -13.91 -0.63
C GLY A 269 -34.25 -13.99 -1.75
N ILE A 270 -33.10 -13.31 -1.60
CA ILE A 270 -31.95 -13.49 -2.50
C ILE A 270 -31.39 -14.90 -2.37
N SER A 271 -30.82 -15.45 -3.46
CA SER A 271 -30.17 -16.77 -3.42
C SER A 271 -28.96 -16.79 -2.50
N PHE A 272 -28.63 -17.99 -2.01
CA PHE A 272 -27.52 -18.19 -1.07
C PHE A 272 -26.18 -17.73 -1.67
N GLY A 273 -25.91 -18.10 -2.92
CA GLY A 273 -24.71 -17.69 -3.66
C GLY A 273 -24.69 -16.20 -3.98
N GLY A 274 -25.86 -15.58 -4.19
CA GLY A 274 -25.96 -14.13 -4.40
C GLY A 274 -25.53 -13.35 -3.16
N VAL A 275 -25.95 -13.80 -1.98
CA VAL A 275 -25.54 -13.22 -0.69
C VAL A 275 -24.04 -13.42 -0.47
N ILE A 276 -23.51 -14.62 -0.73
CA ILE A 276 -22.07 -14.89 -0.63
C ILE A 276 -21.25 -14.04 -1.61
N ALA A 277 -21.67 -13.94 -2.88
CA ALA A 277 -21.01 -13.10 -3.87
C ALA A 277 -21.03 -11.61 -3.48
N PHE A 278 -22.11 -11.14 -2.87
CA PHE A 278 -22.20 -9.78 -2.31
C PHE A 278 -21.21 -9.57 -1.15
N VAL A 279 -21.10 -10.52 -0.22
CA VAL A 279 -20.13 -10.45 0.89
C VAL A 279 -18.69 -10.38 0.36
N PHE A 280 -18.36 -11.23 -0.63
CA PHE A 280 -17.03 -11.24 -1.25
C PHE A 280 -16.64 -9.97 -2.00
N ALA A 281 -17.62 -9.16 -2.40
CA ALA A 281 -17.41 -8.03 -3.30
C ALA A 281 -16.93 -6.74 -2.62
N ASP A 282 -16.42 -6.83 -1.39
CA ASP A 282 -15.87 -5.71 -0.65
C ASP A 282 -14.68 -5.04 -1.38
N LEU A 283 -13.87 -5.83 -2.10
CA LEU A 283 -12.75 -5.34 -2.92
C LEU A 283 -13.19 -4.63 -4.21
N LEU A 284 -14.49 -4.59 -4.51
CA LEU A 284 -15.05 -3.88 -5.66
C LEU A 284 -15.68 -2.54 -5.30
N ALA A 285 -15.72 -2.13 -4.03
CA ALA A 285 -16.26 -0.82 -3.67
C ALA A 285 -15.64 0.30 -4.55
N LEU A 286 -16.45 1.22 -5.08
CA LEU A 286 -15.98 2.27 -5.99
C LEU A 286 -14.73 3.03 -5.49
N PRO A 287 -14.58 3.38 -4.18
CA PRO A 287 -13.38 4.05 -3.70
C PRO A 287 -12.13 3.18 -3.86
N LEU A 288 -12.24 1.86 -3.70
CA LEU A 288 -11.13 0.94 -3.97
C LEU A 288 -10.82 0.86 -5.46
N VAL A 289 -11.82 0.87 -6.33
CA VAL A 289 -11.58 0.93 -7.77
C VAL A 289 -10.85 2.22 -8.17
N LEU A 290 -11.19 3.35 -7.53
CA LEU A 290 -10.44 4.60 -7.69
C LEU A 290 -9.00 4.49 -7.17
N ILE A 291 -8.78 3.74 -6.09
CA ILE A 291 -7.44 3.44 -5.56
C ILE A 291 -6.66 2.54 -6.53
N TYR A 292 -7.27 1.50 -7.10
CA TYR A 292 -6.63 0.67 -8.12
C TYR A 292 -6.26 1.49 -9.35
N ARG A 293 -7.13 2.41 -9.77
CA ARG A 293 -6.82 3.36 -10.85
C ARG A 293 -5.62 4.24 -10.49
N LYS A 294 -5.53 4.70 -9.24
CA LYS A 294 -4.41 5.49 -8.72
C LYS A 294 -3.11 4.69 -8.61
N PHE A 295 -3.18 3.38 -8.34
CA PHE A 295 -2.00 2.52 -8.17
C PHE A 295 -1.50 1.93 -9.50
N TYR A 296 -2.40 1.34 -10.28
CA TYR A 296 -2.08 0.50 -11.43
C TYR A 296 -2.37 1.18 -12.78
N GLY A 297 -3.08 2.30 -12.76
CA GLY A 297 -3.57 3.00 -13.95
C GLY A 297 -4.95 2.55 -14.39
N THR A 298 -5.63 3.36 -15.20
CA THR A 298 -7.05 3.17 -15.54
C THR A 298 -7.34 1.85 -16.26
N ARG A 299 -6.52 1.47 -17.25
CA ARG A 299 -6.75 0.25 -18.05
C ARG A 299 -6.66 -1.01 -17.20
N LEU A 300 -5.59 -1.12 -16.42
CA LEU A 300 -5.37 -2.25 -15.53
C LEU A 300 -6.40 -2.27 -14.39
N ALA A 301 -6.77 -1.12 -13.84
CA ALA A 301 -7.81 -1.06 -12.80
C ALA A 301 -9.17 -1.57 -13.29
N ILE A 302 -9.61 -1.18 -14.49
CA ILE A 302 -10.89 -1.68 -15.06
C ILE A 302 -10.82 -3.19 -15.29
N ARG A 303 -9.74 -3.69 -15.92
CA ARG A 303 -9.55 -5.13 -16.13
C ARG A 303 -9.52 -5.90 -14.82
N LEU A 304 -8.80 -5.39 -13.82
CA LEU A 304 -8.71 -5.98 -12.49
C LEU A 304 -10.09 -6.05 -11.81
N SER A 305 -10.86 -4.95 -11.85
CA SER A 305 -12.22 -4.93 -11.31
C SER A 305 -13.15 -5.90 -12.03
N LEU A 306 -13.06 -6.03 -13.35
CA LEU A 306 -13.85 -7.01 -14.09
C LEU A 306 -13.48 -8.46 -13.75
N VAL A 307 -12.19 -8.74 -13.56
CA VAL A 307 -11.74 -10.07 -13.10
C VAL A 307 -12.25 -10.34 -11.69
N PHE A 308 -12.11 -9.39 -10.76
CA PHE A 308 -12.61 -9.53 -9.40
C PHE A 308 -14.11 -9.80 -9.39
N TRP A 309 -14.89 -9.02 -10.14
CA TRP A 309 -16.32 -9.21 -10.31
C TRP A 309 -16.65 -10.61 -10.81
N ALA A 310 -16.03 -11.05 -11.91
CA ALA A 310 -16.29 -12.37 -12.48
C ALA A 310 -15.88 -13.51 -11.51
N THR A 311 -14.76 -13.35 -10.81
CA THR A 311 -14.24 -14.34 -9.86
C THR A 311 -15.13 -14.45 -8.62
N MET A 312 -15.60 -13.33 -8.06
CA MET A 312 -16.51 -13.30 -6.90
C MET A 312 -17.87 -13.89 -7.25
N SER A 313 -18.43 -13.50 -8.41
CA SER A 313 -19.66 -14.10 -8.93
C SER A 313 -19.50 -15.61 -9.10
N LEU A 314 -18.47 -16.06 -9.83
CA LEU A 314 -18.28 -17.50 -10.07
C LEU A 314 -18.05 -18.27 -8.76
N ALA A 315 -17.31 -17.72 -7.80
CA ALA A 315 -17.12 -18.33 -6.48
C ALA A 315 -18.44 -18.47 -5.71
N GLY A 316 -19.28 -17.43 -5.71
CA GLY A 316 -20.61 -17.48 -5.09
C GLY A 316 -21.51 -18.55 -5.72
N LEU A 317 -21.53 -18.64 -7.06
CA LEU A 317 -22.30 -19.65 -7.79
C LEU A 317 -21.83 -21.08 -7.47
N ILE A 318 -20.52 -21.32 -7.49
CA ILE A 318 -19.95 -22.64 -7.18
C ILE A 318 -20.25 -23.01 -5.72
N THR A 319 -20.14 -22.06 -4.80
CA THR A 319 -20.44 -22.27 -3.37
C THR A 319 -21.91 -22.63 -3.17
N GLU A 320 -22.84 -21.93 -3.84
CA GLU A 320 -24.27 -22.30 -3.83
C GLU A 320 -24.49 -23.71 -4.39
N GLY A 321 -23.83 -24.08 -5.49
CA GLY A 321 -23.90 -25.43 -6.06
C GLY A 321 -23.45 -26.50 -5.05
N ILE A 322 -22.33 -26.30 -4.37
CA ILE A 322 -21.81 -27.22 -3.35
C ILE A 322 -22.82 -27.38 -2.19
N PHE A 323 -23.33 -26.27 -1.65
CA PHE A 323 -24.27 -26.32 -0.53
C PHE A 323 -25.63 -26.88 -0.91
N THR A 324 -26.08 -26.65 -2.15
CA THR A 324 -27.29 -27.25 -2.70
C THR A 324 -27.16 -28.77 -2.79
N LEU A 325 -26.03 -29.28 -3.29
CA LEU A 325 -25.75 -30.71 -3.37
C LEU A 325 -25.69 -31.38 -2.00
N LEU A 326 -25.18 -30.68 -0.99
CA LEU A 326 -25.12 -31.17 0.39
C LEU A 326 -26.44 -30.99 1.16
N GLY A 327 -27.43 -30.29 0.60
CA GLY A 327 -28.70 -29.97 1.27
C GLY A 327 -28.52 -29.08 2.50
N GLN A 328 -27.44 -28.29 2.57
CA GLN A 328 -27.07 -27.47 3.73
C GLN A 328 -27.39 -25.97 3.56
N ILE A 329 -28.25 -25.61 2.60
CA ILE A 329 -28.71 -24.22 2.50
C ILE A 329 -29.59 -23.91 3.72
N PRO A 330 -29.28 -22.86 4.51
CA PRO A 330 -30.02 -22.56 5.74
C PRO A 330 -31.51 -22.27 5.45
N GLY A 331 -32.41 -22.92 6.18
CA GLY A 331 -33.87 -22.84 5.97
C GLY A 331 -34.59 -21.72 6.75
N THR A 332 -34.03 -21.21 7.85
CA THR A 332 -34.59 -20.09 8.64
C THR A 332 -33.50 -19.36 9.44
N LEU A 333 -33.74 -18.07 9.72
CA LEU A 333 -32.79 -17.12 10.31
C LEU A 333 -32.71 -17.21 11.84
N VAL A 334 -31.50 -17.16 12.39
CA VAL A 334 -31.25 -16.87 13.81
C VAL A 334 -30.39 -15.62 13.92
N GLY A 335 -30.86 -14.63 14.69
CA GLY A 335 -30.07 -13.49 15.16
C GLY A 335 -30.76 -12.13 15.00
N ASP A 336 -31.12 -11.51 16.13
CA ASP A 336 -31.34 -10.06 16.17
C ASP A 336 -29.99 -9.34 16.03
N ILE A 337 -29.99 -8.25 15.27
CA ILE A 337 -28.81 -7.42 15.01
C ILE A 337 -28.50 -6.66 16.30
N ALA A 338 -27.52 -7.13 17.06
CA ALA A 338 -26.96 -6.34 18.14
C ALA A 338 -26.16 -5.18 17.52
N THR A 339 -26.76 -4.00 17.49
CA THR A 339 -26.06 -2.75 17.19
C THR A 339 -25.07 -2.49 18.31
N VAL A 340 -23.78 -2.51 17.98
CA VAL A 340 -22.72 -2.24 18.96
C VAL A 340 -22.78 -0.74 19.28
N HIS A 341 -23.09 -0.43 20.54
CA HIS A 341 -23.00 0.93 21.07
C HIS A 341 -21.74 1.05 21.94
N PHE A 342 -21.32 2.29 22.22
CA PHE A 342 -20.21 2.59 23.13
C PHE A 342 -20.29 1.73 24.40
N GLY A 343 -19.25 0.92 24.62
CA GLY A 343 -19.11 0.04 25.77
C GLY A 343 -17.68 -0.48 25.87
N LEU A 344 -17.28 -1.02 27.02
CA LEU A 344 -15.99 -1.71 27.18
C LEU A 344 -16.03 -3.06 26.45
N ASN A 345 -16.01 -3.00 25.13
CA ASN A 345 -15.96 -4.14 24.23
C ASN A 345 -14.55 -4.28 23.64
N TYR A 346 -14.32 -5.36 22.89
CA TYR A 346 -13.02 -5.62 22.28
C TYR A 346 -12.62 -4.51 21.30
N THR A 347 -13.56 -3.96 20.52
CA THR A 347 -13.34 -2.86 19.58
C THR A 347 -12.69 -1.66 20.27
N THR A 348 -13.26 -1.22 21.40
CA THR A 348 -12.75 -0.08 22.18
C THR A 348 -11.33 -0.32 22.71
N ILE A 349 -11.02 -1.55 23.13
CA ILE A 349 -9.67 -1.93 23.58
C ILE A 349 -8.69 -1.89 22.41
N LEU A 350 -9.04 -2.50 21.27
CA LEU A 350 -8.20 -2.55 20.09
C LEU A 350 -7.99 -1.14 19.49
N ASP A 351 -9.02 -0.30 19.46
CA ASP A 351 -8.91 1.08 18.99
C ASP A 351 -8.02 1.91 19.91
N THR A 352 -8.12 1.73 21.23
CA THR A 352 -7.23 2.41 22.18
C THR A 352 -5.77 2.03 21.93
N LEU A 353 -5.49 0.73 21.74
CA LEU A 353 -4.15 0.24 21.40
C LEU A 353 -3.69 0.77 20.05
N ALA A 354 -4.56 0.76 19.04
CA ALA A 354 -4.27 1.24 17.70
C ALA A 354 -3.96 2.74 17.71
N VAL A 355 -4.73 3.57 18.42
CA VAL A 355 -4.45 5.00 18.58
C VAL A 355 -3.12 5.22 19.28
N ALA A 356 -2.80 4.43 20.31
CA ALA A 356 -1.49 4.50 20.97
C ALA A 356 -0.33 4.13 20.02
N ILE A 357 -0.49 3.06 19.23
CA ILE A 357 0.48 2.65 18.20
C ILE A 357 0.62 3.74 17.13
N PHE A 358 -0.48 4.27 16.63
CA PHE A 358 -0.48 5.34 15.64
C PHE A 358 0.19 6.60 16.19
N GLY A 359 -0.09 6.97 17.44
CA GLY A 359 0.56 8.08 18.13
C GLY A 359 2.07 7.88 18.26
N LEU A 360 2.51 6.65 18.60
CA LEU A 360 3.93 6.30 18.65
C LEU A 360 4.57 6.40 17.26
N LEU A 361 3.95 5.82 16.23
CA LEU A 361 4.44 5.89 14.85
C LEU A 361 4.51 7.34 14.37
N TYR A 362 3.50 8.15 14.65
CA TYR A 362 3.50 9.58 14.31
C TYR A 362 4.59 10.35 15.06
N TYR A 363 4.83 10.02 16.33
CA TYR A 363 5.92 10.59 17.11
C TYR A 363 7.29 10.20 16.53
N MET A 364 7.48 8.94 16.15
CA MET A 364 8.71 8.48 15.50
C MET A 364 8.92 9.16 14.15
N TYR A 365 7.86 9.27 13.35
CA TYR A 365 7.87 9.98 12.07
C TYR A 365 8.28 11.44 12.22
N LYS A 366 7.70 12.15 13.21
CA LYS A 366 8.01 13.57 13.45
C LYS A 366 9.45 13.76 13.97
N ASN A 367 10.00 12.79 14.68
CA ASN A 367 11.34 12.85 15.26
C ASN A 367 12.32 11.94 14.51
N ALA A 368 12.13 11.73 13.21
CA ALA A 368 12.90 10.76 12.44
C ALA A 368 14.43 10.98 12.56
N ALA A 369 14.87 12.24 12.43
CA ALA A 369 16.27 12.62 12.59
C ALA A 369 16.87 12.21 13.95
N LYS A 370 16.10 12.33 15.04
CA LYS A 370 16.52 11.94 16.40
C LYS A 370 16.71 10.42 16.55
N PHE A 371 16.02 9.63 15.74
CA PHE A 371 16.11 8.16 15.76
C PHE A 371 17.10 7.60 14.75
N GLY A 372 17.84 8.47 14.05
CA GLY A 372 18.73 8.08 12.95
C GLY A 372 17.98 7.57 11.72
N GLY A 373 16.68 7.89 11.61
CA GLY A 373 15.85 7.61 10.42
C GLY A 373 15.65 8.87 9.59
N GLY A 374 15.19 8.71 8.34
CA GLY A 374 15.00 9.84 7.41
C GLY A 374 16.27 10.35 6.71
N GLY A 375 17.46 9.83 7.05
CA GLY A 375 18.68 10.07 6.26
C GLY A 375 18.52 9.51 4.85
N GLY A 376 18.75 10.33 3.83
CA GLY A 376 18.56 9.95 2.43
C GLY A 376 17.08 9.90 2.00
N TYR A 377 16.18 10.57 2.73
CA TYR A 377 14.77 10.68 2.37
C TYR A 377 14.29 12.14 2.41
N ALA A 378 13.55 12.55 1.39
CA ALA A 378 12.88 13.84 1.28
C ALA A 378 11.36 13.66 1.23
N LYS A 379 10.60 14.73 1.46
CA LYS A 379 9.14 14.71 1.45
C LYS A 379 8.63 15.47 0.24
N ASP A 380 7.82 14.81 -0.58
CA ASP A 380 7.12 15.44 -1.70
C ASP A 380 6.12 16.48 -1.15
N VAL A 381 6.31 17.74 -1.51
CA VAL A 381 5.51 18.89 -1.05
C VAL A 381 4.11 18.97 -1.64
N VAL A 382 3.85 18.26 -2.75
CA VAL A 382 2.55 18.23 -3.43
C VAL A 382 1.63 17.18 -2.81
N CYS A 383 2.14 15.97 -2.56
CA CYS A 383 1.32 14.86 -2.08
C CYS A 383 1.62 14.41 -0.64
N GLY A 384 2.78 14.79 -0.08
CA GLY A 384 3.23 14.43 1.27
C GLY A 384 3.97 13.09 1.37
N MET A 385 4.24 12.43 0.24
CA MET A 385 4.89 11.12 0.18
C MET A 385 6.38 11.23 0.52
N GLN A 386 6.87 10.29 1.33
CA GLN A 386 8.31 10.17 1.60
C GLN A 386 9.00 9.48 0.42
N VAL A 387 10.04 10.12 -0.11
CA VAL A 387 10.80 9.74 -1.29
C VAL A 387 12.25 9.57 -0.87
N ARG A 388 12.93 8.52 -1.33
CA ARG A 388 14.36 8.37 -1.09
C ARG A 388 15.10 9.32 -2.03
N THR A 389 16.00 10.16 -1.52
CA THR A 389 16.69 11.17 -2.33
C THR A 389 17.60 10.56 -3.39
N SER A 390 18.22 9.41 -3.10
CA SER A 390 19.07 8.68 -4.07
C SER A 390 18.30 8.16 -5.28
N ASP A 391 17.00 7.85 -5.08
CA ASP A 391 16.14 7.23 -6.09
C ASP A 391 14.87 8.07 -6.21
N ALA A 392 15.00 9.39 -6.27
CA ALA A 392 13.83 10.25 -6.39
C ALA A 392 13.34 10.26 -7.84
N PRO A 393 12.02 10.12 -8.08
CA PRO A 393 11.43 10.25 -9.39
C PRO A 393 11.87 11.47 -10.16
N ALA A 394 11.44 12.60 -9.65
CA ALA A 394 11.72 13.88 -10.23
C ALA A 394 12.26 14.71 -9.08
N HIS A 395 13.20 15.58 -9.41
CA HIS A 395 13.64 16.61 -8.50
C HIS A 395 13.72 17.91 -9.29
N THR A 396 13.52 19.02 -8.60
CA THR A 396 13.76 20.34 -9.18
C THR A 396 14.37 21.21 -8.11
N ILE A 397 15.24 22.12 -8.53
CA ILE A 397 15.73 23.18 -7.67
C ILE A 397 14.75 24.36 -7.81
N TYR A 398 14.28 24.88 -6.69
CA TYR A 398 13.48 26.10 -6.64
C TYR A 398 13.94 26.93 -5.45
N GLN A 399 14.35 28.19 -5.70
CA GLN A 399 14.94 29.07 -4.68
C GLN A 399 16.16 28.44 -3.97
N ASP A 400 17.10 27.87 -4.73
CA ASP A 400 18.33 27.22 -4.25
C ASP A 400 18.10 26.06 -3.25
N GLN A 401 16.90 25.48 -3.28
CA GLN A 401 16.54 24.30 -2.49
C GLN A 401 16.10 23.16 -3.41
N ASP A 402 16.63 21.97 -3.16
CA ASP A 402 16.22 20.74 -3.85
C ASP A 402 14.87 20.26 -3.34
N TYR A 403 13.91 20.13 -4.25
CA TYR A 403 12.61 19.51 -4.01
C TYR A 403 12.55 18.18 -4.74
N TYR A 404 12.25 17.12 -4.00
CA TYR A 404 12.10 15.76 -4.53
C TYR A 404 10.62 15.37 -4.58
N PHE A 405 10.20 14.82 -5.71
CA PHE A 405 8.80 14.47 -5.97
C PHE A 405 8.64 12.98 -6.14
N CYS A 406 7.51 12.46 -5.68
CA CYS A 406 7.15 11.07 -5.85
C CYS A 406 6.70 10.77 -7.28
N SER A 407 6.62 11.71 -8.22
CA SER A 407 6.31 11.43 -9.63
C SER A 407 6.46 12.68 -10.47
N ASP A 408 6.62 12.49 -11.77
CA ASP A 408 6.48 13.54 -12.78
C ASP A 408 5.17 14.33 -12.59
N ASN A 409 4.04 13.68 -12.33
CA ASN A 409 2.78 14.39 -12.09
C ASN A 409 2.77 15.27 -10.82
N CYS A 410 3.56 14.94 -9.80
CA CYS A 410 3.71 15.81 -8.62
C CYS A 410 4.70 16.93 -8.92
N HIS A 411 5.79 16.63 -9.61
CA HIS A 411 6.73 17.62 -10.15
C HIS A 411 6.02 18.64 -11.05
N ASP A 412 5.25 18.21 -12.04
CA ASP A 412 4.55 19.07 -13.00
C ASP A 412 3.54 19.99 -12.29
N LYS A 413 2.86 19.48 -11.26
CA LYS A 413 1.98 20.30 -10.42
C LYS A 413 2.74 21.33 -9.60
N PHE A 414 3.92 20.96 -9.09
CA PHE A 414 4.79 21.88 -8.38
C PHE A 414 5.31 22.96 -9.32
N VAL A 415 5.88 22.59 -10.47
CA VAL A 415 6.41 23.53 -11.49
C VAL A 415 5.31 24.46 -12.02
N ALA A 416 4.07 23.99 -12.13
CA ALA A 416 2.94 24.82 -12.56
C ALA A 416 2.56 25.92 -11.56
N ASP A 417 2.78 25.72 -10.26
CA ASP A 417 2.49 26.71 -9.22
C ASP A 417 3.35 26.47 -7.95
N PRO A 418 4.66 26.79 -7.98
CA PRO A 418 5.57 26.45 -6.88
C PRO A 418 5.25 27.21 -5.59
N ALA A 419 4.78 28.46 -5.73
CA ALA A 419 4.45 29.33 -4.61
C ALA A 419 3.38 28.70 -3.70
N LYS A 420 2.36 28.06 -4.29
CA LYS A 420 1.29 27.36 -3.56
C LYS A 420 1.79 26.25 -2.64
N TYR A 421 2.88 25.59 -3.01
CA TYR A 421 3.42 24.45 -2.26
C TYR A 421 4.59 24.83 -1.34
N THR A 422 5.13 26.04 -1.49
CA THR A 422 6.26 26.56 -0.70
C THR A 422 5.84 27.56 0.38
N THR A 423 4.62 28.12 0.32
CA THR A 423 4.11 29.00 1.39
C THR A 423 3.81 28.24 2.68
N GLY A 424 4.63 28.45 3.71
CA GLY A 424 4.36 28.03 5.09
C GLY A 424 5.11 26.79 5.58
N GLN A 425 6.08 26.26 4.83
CA GLN A 425 7.01 25.27 5.35
C GLN A 425 8.25 25.96 5.94
N PRO A 426 8.66 25.63 7.18
CA PRO A 426 10.01 25.94 7.62
C PRO A 426 10.97 25.23 6.69
N ALA A 427 12.06 25.91 6.32
CA ALA A 427 13.15 25.38 5.51
C ALA A 427 13.40 23.91 5.85
N LEU A 428 13.38 23.03 4.84
CA LEU A 428 13.99 21.73 4.99
C LEU A 428 15.47 21.99 5.27
N ASP A 429 15.84 21.96 6.56
CA ASP A 429 17.15 21.50 6.99
C ASP A 429 17.33 20.13 6.33
N VAL A 430 18.03 20.13 5.20
CA VAL A 430 18.93 19.03 4.91
C VAL A 430 19.85 19.04 6.12
N THR A 431 19.55 18.22 7.14
CA THR A 431 20.54 17.94 8.17
C THR A 431 21.62 17.12 7.48
N ASP A 432 22.50 17.82 6.76
CA ASP A 432 23.87 17.43 6.66
C ASP A 432 24.31 17.18 8.10
N ALA A 433 24.58 15.92 8.40
CA ALA A 433 25.47 15.61 9.49
C ALA A 433 26.87 16.12 9.08
N SER A 434 27.02 17.45 9.06
CA SER A 434 28.33 18.08 9.21
C SER A 434 28.76 17.85 10.66
N PRO A 435 29.96 17.32 10.89
CA PRO A 435 30.53 17.31 12.24
C PRO A 435 30.75 18.77 12.67
N GLU A 436 30.17 19.15 13.80
CA GLU A 436 30.24 20.50 14.36
C GLU A 436 31.68 20.95 14.70
N ASN A 437 31.91 22.24 14.44
CA ASN A 437 32.87 23.15 15.10
C ASN A 437 34.36 22.78 15.10
N VAL A 438 35.07 23.29 14.08
CA VAL A 438 36.42 23.82 14.27
C VAL A 438 36.38 25.31 13.91
N THR A 439 36.76 26.11 14.89
CA THR A 439 36.94 27.56 14.83
C THR A 439 37.84 27.99 13.68
N ASP A 440 37.56 29.18 13.13
CA ASP A 440 38.44 29.96 12.25
C ASP A 440 39.92 29.87 12.70
N ASP A 441 40.72 29.12 11.95
CA ASP A 441 42.08 29.49 11.55
C ASP A 441 42.59 28.50 10.48
N ASP A 442 43.31 29.04 9.48
CA ASP A 442 43.97 28.37 8.34
C ASP A 442 43.10 27.92 7.15
N ALA A 443 43.00 28.81 6.15
CA ALA A 443 42.62 28.48 4.77
C ALA A 443 43.63 27.49 4.16
N ALA A 444 43.34 26.18 4.27
CA ALA A 444 44.11 25.14 3.60
C ALA A 444 43.82 25.17 2.10
N ALA A 445 44.87 25.26 1.28
CA ALA A 445 44.77 25.19 -0.17
C ALA A 445 44.20 23.83 -0.60
N THR A 446 43.03 23.84 -1.22
CA THR A 446 42.43 22.65 -1.85
C THR A 446 43.26 22.23 -3.06
N VAL A 447 43.47 20.93 -3.25
CA VAL A 447 44.15 20.35 -4.42
C VAL A 447 43.12 19.72 -5.36
N THR A 448 43.45 19.57 -6.65
CA THR A 448 42.53 19.02 -7.65
C THR A 448 42.82 17.54 -7.89
N ASP A 449 41.79 16.69 -7.85
CA ASP A 449 41.89 15.28 -8.25
C ASP A 449 42.13 15.19 -9.78
N PRO A 450 43.25 14.59 -10.24
CA PRO A 450 43.61 14.55 -11.66
C PRO A 450 42.72 13.63 -12.51
N VAL A 451 41.93 12.74 -11.90
CA VAL A 451 41.06 11.80 -12.62
C VAL A 451 39.71 12.43 -12.95
N CYS A 452 39.11 13.14 -12.00
CA CYS A 452 37.75 13.68 -12.14
C CYS A 452 37.66 15.22 -12.11
N GLY A 453 38.74 15.92 -11.75
CA GLY A 453 38.79 17.38 -11.67
C GLY A 453 38.17 17.97 -10.39
N MET A 454 37.84 17.15 -9.40
CA MET A 454 37.21 17.60 -8.15
C MET A 454 38.23 18.27 -7.23
N SER A 455 37.94 19.48 -6.74
CA SER A 455 38.73 20.11 -5.66
C SER A 455 38.47 19.42 -4.34
N ILE A 456 39.54 19.01 -3.67
CA ILE A 456 39.53 18.25 -2.42
C ILE A 456 40.50 18.87 -1.41
N ASP A 457 40.17 18.81 -0.12
CA ASP A 457 41.16 19.08 0.94
C ASP A 457 42.09 17.86 1.03
N PRO A 458 43.41 18.02 0.78
CA PRO A 458 44.36 16.92 0.83
C PRO A 458 44.45 16.25 2.22
N ARG A 459 43.99 16.89 3.30
CA ARG A 459 43.98 16.29 4.64
C ARG A 459 42.83 15.32 4.87
N THR A 460 41.80 15.37 4.03
CA THR A 460 40.59 14.53 4.15
C THR A 460 40.30 13.72 2.89
N ALA A 461 41.27 13.61 1.98
CA ALA A 461 41.09 12.90 0.72
C ALA A 461 40.79 11.41 0.97
N ALA A 462 39.87 10.85 0.18
CA ALA A 462 39.43 9.46 0.33
C ALA A 462 40.48 8.45 -0.18
N GLY A 463 41.48 8.91 -0.96
CA GLY A 463 42.60 8.09 -1.41
C GLY A 463 43.86 8.92 -1.66
N HIS A 464 45.02 8.27 -1.53
CA HIS A 464 46.33 8.88 -1.79
C HIS A 464 47.24 7.95 -2.61
N ALA A 465 48.01 8.50 -3.54
CA ALA A 465 49.03 7.76 -4.26
C ALA A 465 50.22 8.65 -4.63
N THR A 466 51.44 8.12 -4.49
CA THR A 466 52.66 8.80 -4.89
C THR A 466 53.07 8.34 -6.28
N HIS A 467 53.32 9.28 -7.20
CA HIS A 467 53.85 8.99 -8.53
C HIS A 467 54.99 9.96 -8.85
N MET A 468 56.14 9.42 -9.28
CA MET A 468 57.37 10.18 -9.57
C MET A 468 57.82 11.13 -8.42
N GLY A 469 57.54 10.76 -7.17
CA GLY A 469 57.91 11.53 -5.99
C GLY A 469 56.92 12.65 -5.61
N VAL A 470 55.81 12.79 -6.35
CA VAL A 470 54.72 13.73 -6.06
C VAL A 470 53.53 12.96 -5.47
N ASP A 471 52.98 13.48 -4.36
CA ASP A 471 51.81 12.91 -3.70
C ASP A 471 50.52 13.47 -4.29
N TYR A 472 49.69 12.58 -4.83
CA TYR A 472 48.37 12.90 -5.36
C TYR A 472 47.28 12.47 -4.38
N SER A 473 46.26 13.32 -4.26
CA SER A 473 45.08 13.09 -3.42
C SER A 473 43.87 12.86 -4.33
N PHE A 474 42.95 11.99 -3.90
CA PHE A 474 41.80 11.57 -4.70
C PHE A 474 40.49 11.70 -3.93
N CYS A 475 39.42 12.07 -4.63
CA CYS A 475 38.08 12.21 -4.08
C CYS A 475 37.44 10.86 -3.72
N SER A 476 37.96 9.76 -4.28
CA SER A 476 37.49 8.39 -4.02
C SER A 476 38.60 7.36 -4.25
N GLU A 477 38.45 6.19 -3.64
CA GLU A 477 39.33 5.04 -3.87
C GLU A 477 39.25 4.56 -5.33
N GLY A 478 38.13 4.81 -6.02
CA GLY A 478 37.97 4.56 -7.45
C GLY A 478 38.88 5.44 -8.30
N CYS A 479 38.93 6.76 -8.02
CA CYS A 479 39.83 7.69 -8.70
C CYS A 479 41.30 7.33 -8.43
N ARG A 480 41.66 7.00 -7.19
CA ARG A 480 43.00 6.50 -6.84
C ARG A 480 43.38 5.25 -7.65
N THR A 481 42.47 4.28 -7.72
CA THR A 481 42.72 3.02 -8.42
C THR A 481 42.87 3.24 -9.94
N ALA A 482 42.04 4.10 -10.53
CA ALA A 482 42.15 4.48 -11.94
C ALA A 482 43.48 5.19 -12.25
N PHE A 483 43.90 6.10 -11.38
CA PHE A 483 45.19 6.79 -11.50
C PHE A 483 46.37 5.83 -11.40
N VAL A 484 46.41 4.98 -10.38
CA VAL A 484 47.50 3.98 -10.21
C VAL A 484 47.57 3.00 -11.39
N ALA A 485 46.43 2.66 -11.99
CA ALA A 485 46.39 1.75 -13.14
C ALA A 485 46.97 2.37 -14.42
N ASN A 486 46.83 3.68 -14.63
CA ASN A 486 47.41 4.35 -15.80
C ASN A 486 47.68 5.87 -15.56
N PRO A 487 48.74 6.23 -14.82
CA PRO A 487 49.00 7.62 -14.42
C PRO A 487 49.22 8.57 -15.60
N ALA A 488 49.90 8.09 -16.65
CA ALA A 488 50.23 8.88 -17.85
C ALA A 488 49.01 9.38 -18.64
N LEU A 489 47.82 8.82 -18.37
CA LEU A 489 46.56 9.22 -18.99
C LEU A 489 45.97 10.49 -18.36
N TYR A 490 46.36 10.79 -17.12
CA TYR A 490 45.77 11.86 -16.29
C TYR A 490 46.76 12.99 -15.98
N LEU A 491 48.06 12.75 -16.17
CA LEU A 491 49.10 13.76 -15.99
C LEU A 491 49.31 14.51 -17.31
N THR A 492 49.11 15.82 -17.29
CA THR A 492 49.49 16.68 -18.42
C THR A 492 50.95 17.10 -18.29
N SER A 493 51.59 17.55 -19.38
CA SER A 493 53.03 17.90 -19.41
C SER A 493 53.46 19.05 -18.49
N THR A 494 52.55 19.58 -17.66
CA THR A 494 52.78 20.66 -16.70
C THR A 494 53.02 20.16 -15.27
N ASP A 495 52.81 18.87 -14.99
CA ASP A 495 52.88 18.29 -13.63
C ASP A 495 54.16 17.45 -13.36
N ALA A 496 55.17 17.54 -14.24
CA ALA A 496 56.36 16.68 -14.24
C ALA A 496 57.71 17.42 -14.07
N GLU A 497 57.70 18.64 -13.53
CA GLU A 497 58.91 19.45 -13.29
C GLU A 497 59.25 19.62 -11.80
#